data_AF-A0AAD4MIS6-F1
#
_entry.id   AF-A0AAD4MIS6-F1
#
_cell.length_a   1.000
_cell.length_b   1.000
_cell.length_c   1.000
_cell.angle_alpha   90.00
_cell.angle_beta   90.00
_cell.angle_gamma   90.00
#
_symmetry.space_group_name_H-M   'P 1'
#
loop_
_entity.id
_entity.type
_entity.pdbx_description
1 polymer ?
#
loop_
_entity_poly.entity_id
_entity_poly.type
_entity_poly.pdbx_seq_one_letter_code
_entity_poly.pdbx_strand_id
1 'polypeptide(L)'
;MRLMRTSLTRNAPSLQPMAHGYMVLREQGPRLIGHGGNTADFHSYMVLAPEANFAFFVSTTGGQGSYGGRTELMNAIIGRVFPAAPAPRWTGKAAPAAGSYRTNRRTYSETPNPATTSRSRHRGSMAWSPKPAAARPIGSRSAPNSTNR
;
A
#
# COMPACT_ATOMS: atom_id res chain seq x y z
N MET A 1 24.88 -3.17 17.09
CA MET A 1 23.53 -3.18 16.45
C MET A 1 22.37 -2.71 17.35
N ARG A 2 22.51 -2.63 18.70
CA ARG A 2 21.38 -2.32 19.61
C ARG A 2 20.72 -0.95 19.36
N LEU A 3 21.53 0.08 19.10
CA LEU A 3 21.05 1.44 18.85
C LEU A 3 20.20 1.55 17.57
N MET A 4 20.59 0.91 16.47
CA MET A 4 19.85 1.03 15.20
C MET A 4 18.43 0.44 15.25
N ARG A 5 18.09 -0.28 16.31
CA ARG A 5 16.77 -0.86 16.50
C ARG A 5 15.89 -0.01 17.41
N THR A 6 16.40 0.99 18.11
CA THR A 6 15.56 1.83 18.99
C THR A 6 14.69 2.78 18.18
N SER A 7 13.49 3.07 18.68
CA SER A 7 12.60 4.06 18.06
C SER A 7 13.24 5.45 18.12
N LEU A 8 13.17 6.19 17.02
CA LEU A 8 13.80 7.51 16.86
C LEU A 8 12.75 8.61 16.68
N THR A 9 11.93 8.51 15.63
CA THR A 9 10.92 9.53 15.31
C THR A 9 9.53 8.93 15.22
N ARG A 10 8.52 9.69 15.66
CA ARG A 10 7.12 9.33 15.54
C ARG A 10 6.34 10.52 15.01
N ASN A 11 5.53 10.31 13.97
CA ASN A 11 4.75 11.39 13.35
C ASN A 11 3.53 11.80 14.19
N ALA A 12 2.95 10.87 14.94
CA ALA A 12 1.85 11.12 15.88
C ALA A 12 1.80 10.02 16.96
N PRO A 13 1.33 10.29 18.19
CA PRO A 13 1.36 9.31 19.30
C PRO A 13 0.76 7.93 18.96
N SER A 14 -0.27 7.89 18.11
CA SER A 14 -0.97 6.66 17.70
C SER A 14 -0.34 5.91 16.52
N LEU A 15 0.68 6.47 15.86
CA LEU A 15 1.33 5.86 14.69
C LEU A 15 2.64 5.22 15.07
N GLN A 16 2.98 4.09 14.44
CA GLN A 16 4.27 3.42 14.66
C GLN A 16 5.46 4.36 14.35
N PRO A 17 6.56 4.28 15.11
CA PRO A 17 7.72 5.13 14.89
C PRO A 17 8.62 4.58 13.77
N MET A 18 9.61 5.37 13.37
CA MET A 18 10.80 4.91 12.63
C MET A 18 11.93 4.62 13.60
N ALA A 19 12.79 3.66 13.29
CA ALA A 19 13.96 3.27 14.08
C ALA A 19 15.22 3.34 13.19
N HIS A 20 15.97 4.45 13.22
CA HIS A 20 17.27 4.62 12.54
C HIS A 20 17.41 3.93 11.16
N GLY A 21 16.50 4.20 10.23
CA GLY A 21 16.51 3.58 8.89
C GLY A 21 15.63 2.33 8.74
N TYR A 22 14.93 1.92 9.79
CA TYR A 22 13.90 0.88 9.77
C TYR A 22 12.52 1.48 10.04
N MET A 23 11.51 0.94 9.37
CA MET A 23 10.11 1.09 9.75
C MET A 23 9.82 0.12 10.91
N VAL A 24 9.15 0.60 11.96
CA VAL A 24 8.63 -0.30 13.00
C VAL A 24 7.30 -0.84 12.52
N LEU A 25 7.24 -2.14 12.22
CA LEU A 25 6.05 -2.82 11.66
C LEU A 25 5.08 -3.26 12.76
N ARG A 26 5.63 -3.50 13.96
CA ARG A 26 4.87 -3.88 15.15
C ARG A 26 5.66 -3.49 16.39
N GLU A 27 5.06 -2.74 17.29
CA GLU A 27 5.67 -2.39 18.57
C GLU A 27 5.48 -3.49 19.63
N GLN A 28 4.30 -4.12 19.62
CA GLN A 28 3.89 -5.08 20.64
C GLN A 28 4.18 -6.52 20.21
N GLY A 29 5.22 -7.14 20.76
CA GLY A 29 5.47 -8.58 20.79
C GLY A 29 5.62 -9.34 19.45
N PRO A 30 6.67 -10.17 19.32
CA PRO A 30 8.02 -9.62 19.30
C PRO A 30 8.09 -8.36 18.43
N ARG A 31 8.99 -7.44 18.75
CA ARG A 31 9.03 -6.16 18.04
C ARG A 31 9.55 -6.42 16.62
N LEU A 32 8.76 -6.00 15.63
CA LEU A 32 9.11 -6.19 14.22
C LEU A 32 9.60 -4.88 13.65
N ILE A 33 10.80 -4.89 13.09
CA ILE A 33 11.37 -3.78 12.35
C ILE A 33 11.77 -4.25 10.96
N GLY A 34 11.68 -3.38 9.96
CA GLY A 34 12.00 -3.76 8.60
C GLY A 34 12.19 -2.58 7.68
N HIS A 35 12.59 -2.85 6.44
CA HIS A 35 12.67 -1.83 5.41
C HIS A 35 12.55 -2.46 4.03
N GLY A 36 11.86 -1.76 3.12
CA GLY A 36 11.75 -2.15 1.73
C GLY A 36 12.77 -1.44 0.84
N GLY A 37 13.35 -2.16 -0.12
CA GLY A 37 14.08 -1.60 -1.25
C GLY A 37 13.22 -1.68 -2.51
N ASN A 38 13.13 -0.59 -3.26
CA ASN A 38 12.32 -0.52 -4.46
C ASN A 38 13.04 0.32 -5.53
N THR A 39 13.32 -0.30 -6.67
CA THR A 39 13.60 0.38 -7.95
C THR A 39 12.49 0.03 -8.94
N ALA A 40 12.67 0.32 -10.24
CA ALA A 40 11.70 -0.04 -11.27
C ALA A 40 11.50 -1.57 -11.36
N ASP A 41 12.60 -2.34 -11.40
CA ASP A 41 12.58 -3.77 -11.69
C ASP A 41 13.13 -4.66 -10.55
N PHE A 42 13.47 -4.04 -9.41
CA PHE A 42 13.99 -4.73 -8.24
C PHE A 42 13.20 -4.34 -6.99
N HIS A 43 12.74 -5.35 -6.26
CA HIS A 43 12.01 -5.18 -5.02
C HIS A 43 12.55 -6.11 -3.95
N SER A 44 12.85 -5.56 -2.78
CA SER A 44 13.33 -6.34 -1.64
C SER A 44 12.68 -5.88 -0.35
N TYR A 45 12.54 -6.78 0.62
CA TYR A 45 12.09 -6.41 1.96
C TYR A 45 12.80 -7.25 2.99
N MET A 46 13.26 -6.58 4.04
CA MET A 46 13.89 -7.20 5.20
C MET A 46 12.98 -7.03 6.42
N VAL A 47 12.84 -8.07 7.23
CA VAL A 47 12.18 -8.03 8.53
C VAL A 47 13.08 -8.67 9.58
N LEU A 48 13.21 -8.00 10.71
CA LEU A 48 13.94 -8.46 11.88
C LEU A 48 12.98 -8.51 13.08
N ALA A 49 13.03 -9.62 13.82
CA ALA A 49 12.36 -9.85 15.10
C ALA A 49 13.43 -10.25 16.14
N PRO A 50 14.19 -9.28 16.68
CA PRO A 50 15.36 -9.56 17.52
C PRO A 50 15.02 -10.39 18.76
N GLU A 51 13.89 -10.12 19.40
CA GLU A 51 13.46 -10.84 20.62
C GLU A 51 13.11 -12.30 20.34
N ALA A 52 12.78 -12.64 19.09
CA ALA A 52 12.49 -13.99 18.65
C ALA A 52 13.68 -14.68 17.95
N ASN A 53 14.85 -14.03 17.90
CA ASN A 53 16.01 -14.50 17.12
C ASN A 53 15.66 -14.89 15.67
N PHE A 54 14.75 -14.13 15.06
CA PHE A 54 14.22 -14.43 13.74
C PHE A 54 14.40 -13.24 12.80
N ALA A 55 14.73 -13.53 11.56
CA ALA A 55 14.83 -12.54 10.50
C ALA A 55 14.61 -13.22 9.15
N PHE A 56 14.13 -12.45 8.18
CA PHE A 56 14.13 -12.89 6.80
C PHE A 56 14.33 -11.71 5.85
N PHE A 57 14.82 -12.04 4.66
CA PHE A 57 15.00 -11.11 3.57
C PHE A 57 14.42 -11.75 2.30
N VAL A 58 13.50 -11.05 1.65
CA VAL A 58 12.96 -11.44 0.35
C VAL A 58 13.47 -10.44 -0.67
N SER A 59 13.95 -10.94 -1.80
CA SER A 59 14.32 -10.14 -2.95
C SER A 59 13.72 -10.77 -4.20
N THR A 60 13.14 -9.93 -5.04
CA THR A 60 12.50 -10.34 -6.28
C THR A 60 12.96 -9.40 -7.39
N THR A 61 13.33 -10.02 -8.51
CA THR A 61 13.52 -9.36 -9.81
C THR A 61 12.47 -9.89 -10.76
N GLY A 62 12.13 -9.10 -11.78
CA GLY A 62 11.14 -9.48 -12.79
C GLY A 62 10.02 -8.46 -12.88
N GLY A 63 9.34 -8.43 -14.03
CA GLY A 63 8.38 -7.40 -14.39
C GLY A 63 7.09 -7.40 -13.57
N GLN A 64 5.95 -7.20 -14.26
CA GLN A 64 4.64 -7.03 -13.61
C GLN A 64 4.35 -8.16 -12.60
N GLY A 65 4.05 -7.78 -11.36
CA GLY A 65 3.74 -8.70 -10.26
C GLY A 65 4.86 -8.88 -9.23
N SER A 66 6.12 -8.58 -9.56
CA SER A 66 7.25 -8.75 -8.61
C SER A 66 7.05 -7.93 -7.33
N TYR A 67 6.60 -6.68 -7.45
CA TYR A 67 6.32 -5.81 -6.31
C TYR A 67 5.24 -6.38 -5.37
N GLY A 68 4.15 -6.87 -5.96
CA GLY A 68 3.01 -7.43 -5.25
C GLY A 68 3.38 -8.74 -4.56
N GLY A 69 3.95 -9.69 -5.31
CA GLY A 69 4.34 -11.00 -4.80
C GLY A 69 5.34 -10.91 -3.64
N ARG A 70 6.31 -9.98 -3.71
CA ARG A 70 7.22 -9.68 -2.59
C ARG A 70 6.49 -9.27 -1.32
N THR A 71 5.47 -8.42 -1.45
CA THR A 71 4.67 -7.91 -0.33
C THR A 71 3.77 -9.00 0.25
N GLU A 72 3.13 -9.79 -0.61
CA GLU A 72 2.27 -10.91 -0.20
C GLU A 72 3.05 -11.99 0.53
N LEU A 73 4.22 -12.38 0.01
CA LEU A 73 5.09 -13.35 0.67
C LEU A 73 5.55 -12.87 2.04
N MET A 74 5.98 -11.61 2.16
CA MET A 74 6.35 -11.01 3.44
C MET A 74 5.19 -11.06 4.45
N ASN A 75 3.98 -10.67 4.03
CA ASN A 75 2.79 -10.72 4.89
C ASN A 75 2.45 -12.15 5.31
N ALA A 76 2.56 -13.13 4.39
CA ALA A 76 2.29 -14.53 4.68
C ALA A 76 3.27 -15.09 5.73
N ILE A 77 4.58 -14.81 5.59
CA ILE A 77 5.60 -15.22 6.56
C ILE A 77 5.30 -14.61 7.93
N ILE A 78 5.08 -13.29 8.01
CA ILE A 78 4.78 -12.61 9.29
C ILE A 78 3.49 -13.16 9.91
N GLY A 79 2.42 -13.31 9.12
CA GLY A 79 1.14 -13.82 9.60
C GLY A 79 1.22 -15.25 10.13
N ARG A 80 2.10 -16.07 9.54
CA ARG A 80 2.32 -17.46 9.95
C ARG A 80 3.22 -17.60 11.18
N VAL A 81 4.26 -16.77 11.30
CA VAL A 81 5.28 -16.87 12.36
C VAL A 81 4.90 -16.02 13.59
N PHE A 82 4.29 -14.87 13.37
CA PHE A 82 3.89 -13.92 14.42
C PHE A 82 2.40 -13.56 14.28
N PRO A 83 1.49 -14.54 14.45
CA PRO A 83 0.07 -14.30 14.32
C PRO A 83 -0.36 -13.18 15.28
N ALA A 84 -1.23 -12.30 14.79
CA ALA A 84 -1.84 -11.24 15.58
C ALA A 84 -3.29 -11.04 15.13
N ALA A 85 -4.13 -10.62 16.07
CA ALA A 85 -5.48 -10.18 15.73
C ALA A 85 -5.40 -9.01 14.74
N PRO A 86 -6.10 -9.05 13.60
CA PRO A 86 -6.16 -7.94 12.68
C PRO A 86 -6.68 -6.69 13.40
N ALA A 87 -6.05 -5.54 13.13
CA ALA A 87 -6.60 -4.28 13.61
C ALA A 87 -8.00 -4.06 12.99
N PRO A 88 -8.97 -3.51 13.75
CA PRO A 88 -10.27 -3.17 13.21
C PRO A 88 -10.10 -2.29 11.97
N ARG A 89 -10.78 -2.67 10.88
CA ARG A 89 -10.77 -1.85 9.67
C ARG A 89 -11.52 -0.57 9.95
N TRP A 90 -10.91 0.57 9.67
CA TRP A 90 -11.59 1.86 9.79
C TRP A 90 -12.77 1.94 8.81
N THR A 91 -13.96 2.19 9.33
CA THR A 91 -15.22 2.29 8.58
C THR A 91 -15.81 3.71 8.56
N GLY A 92 -15.13 4.67 9.19
CA GLY A 92 -15.58 6.05 9.24
C GLY A 92 -15.57 6.75 7.88
N LYS A 93 -16.16 7.94 7.83
CA LYS A 93 -16.01 8.86 6.69
C LYS A 93 -15.09 10.00 7.13
N ALA A 94 -13.94 10.13 6.47
CA ALA A 94 -13.04 11.24 6.71
C ALA A 94 -13.62 12.49 6.04
N ALA A 95 -13.58 13.62 6.74
CA ALA A 95 -13.81 14.89 6.09
C ALA A 95 -12.72 15.09 5.01
N PRO A 96 -13.07 15.51 3.79
CA PRO A 96 -12.07 15.78 2.76
C PRO A 96 -11.16 16.91 3.24
N ALA A 97 -9.86 16.64 3.32
CA ALA A 97 -8.87 17.68 3.59
C ALA A 97 -8.82 18.62 2.37
N ALA A 98 -9.29 19.85 2.51
CA ALA A 98 -9.29 20.83 1.44
C ALA A 98 -7.88 21.39 1.21
N GLY A 99 -7.42 21.47 -0.04
CA GLY A 99 -6.12 22.03 -0.37
C GLY A 99 -5.44 21.38 -1.58
N SER A 100 -4.25 21.89 -1.90
CA SER A 100 -3.35 21.25 -2.87
C SER A 100 -2.13 20.72 -2.11
N TYR A 101 -1.89 19.41 -2.23
CA TYR A 101 -0.81 18.72 -1.55
C TYR A 101 0.23 18.27 -2.57
N ARG A 102 1.50 18.32 -2.15
CA ARG A 102 2.64 17.99 -3.01
C ARG A 102 3.68 17.23 -2.20
N THR A 103 4.29 16.24 -2.82
CA THR A 103 5.39 15.48 -2.23
C THR A 103 6.65 16.36 -2.13
N ASN A 104 7.36 16.28 -1.00
CA ASN A 104 8.61 17.01 -0.79
C ASN A 104 9.76 16.49 -1.65
N ARG A 105 9.77 15.20 -2.00
CA ARG A 105 10.75 14.61 -2.91
C ARG A 105 10.40 14.95 -4.37
N ARG A 106 10.73 16.18 -4.77
CA ARG A 106 10.51 16.71 -6.12
C ARG A 106 11.64 17.64 -6.54
N THR A 107 11.73 17.86 -7.85
CA THR A 107 12.51 18.97 -8.40
C THR A 107 11.81 20.30 -8.07
N TYR A 108 12.55 21.24 -7.48
CA TYR A 108 12.02 22.57 -7.12
C TYR A 108 12.23 23.63 -8.21
N SER A 109 13.24 23.43 -9.06
CA SER A 109 13.57 24.28 -10.21
C SER A 109 12.64 24.08 -11.40
N GLU A 110 11.85 23.01 -11.43
CA GLU A 110 10.93 22.70 -12.52
C GLU A 110 9.49 23.05 -12.17
N THR A 111 8.74 23.43 -13.21
CA THR A 111 7.31 23.66 -13.09
C THR A 111 6.61 22.40 -12.57
N PRO A 112 5.69 22.53 -11.60
CA PRO A 112 4.95 21.41 -11.06
C PRO A 112 4.24 20.59 -12.14
N ASN A 113 4.56 19.30 -12.25
CA ASN A 113 3.73 18.41 -13.06
C ASN A 113 2.33 18.29 -12.42
N PRO A 114 1.24 18.69 -13.13
CA PRO A 114 -0.11 18.61 -12.59
C PRO A 114 -0.55 17.16 -12.35
N ALA A 115 0.01 16.17 -13.06
CA ALA A 115 -0.32 14.75 -12.87
C ALA A 115 0.17 14.18 -11.53
N THR A 116 1.19 14.79 -10.90
CA THR A 116 1.72 14.35 -9.60
C THR A 116 1.27 15.23 -8.44
N THR A 117 0.46 16.26 -8.72
CA THR A 117 -0.08 17.17 -7.70
C THR A 117 -1.49 16.73 -7.31
N SER A 118 -1.66 16.29 -6.05
CA SER A 118 -2.98 15.94 -5.54
C SER A 118 -3.74 17.21 -5.14
N ARG A 119 -4.94 17.38 -5.70
CA ARG A 119 -5.81 18.52 -5.41
C ARG A 119 -7.13 18.00 -4.86
N SER A 120 -7.44 18.39 -3.63
CA SER A 120 -8.72 18.09 -2.99
C SER A 120 -9.49 19.40 -2.81
N ARG A 121 -10.72 19.44 -3.34
CA ARG A 121 -11.64 20.57 -3.16
C ARG A 121 -12.84 20.08 -2.37
N HIS A 122 -13.27 20.88 -1.39
CA HIS A 122 -14.58 20.68 -0.80
C HIS A 122 -15.63 20.99 -1.88
N ARG A 123 -16.32 19.97 -2.40
CA ARG A 123 -17.54 20.22 -3.19
C ARG A 123 -18.64 20.60 -2.19
N GLY A 124 -19.04 21.87 -2.19
CA GLY A 124 -20.38 22.23 -1.76
C GLY A 124 -21.40 21.42 -2.57
N SER A 125 -22.53 21.07 -1.94
CA SER A 125 -23.60 20.19 -2.44
C SER A 125 -23.79 20.26 -3.95
N MET A 126 -23.38 19.20 -4.66
CA MET A 126 -23.87 18.95 -6.01
C MET A 126 -24.79 17.74 -5.90
N ALA A 127 -26.08 17.96 -6.16
CA ALA A 127 -27.05 16.89 -6.33
C ALA A 127 -26.49 15.90 -7.36
N TRP A 128 -26.48 14.63 -6.98
CA TRP A 128 -26.17 13.53 -7.89
C TRP A 128 -27.24 13.55 -9.00
N SER A 129 -26.86 13.96 -10.21
CA SER A 129 -27.64 13.66 -11.42
C SER A 129 -27.21 12.28 -11.91
N PRO A 130 -28.06 11.23 -11.84
CA PRO A 130 -27.70 9.94 -12.38
C PRO A 130 -27.49 10.08 -13.89
N LYS A 131 -26.37 9.55 -14.41
CA LYS A 131 -26.21 9.37 -15.86
C LYS A 131 -27.36 8.47 -16.35
N PRO A 132 -28.03 8.78 -17.47
CA PRO A 132 -28.97 7.84 -18.05
C PRO A 132 -28.24 6.54 -18.37
N ALA A 133 -28.84 5.42 -17.99
CA ALA A 133 -28.33 4.09 -18.26
C ALA A 133 -28.15 3.95 -19.77
N ALA A 134 -26.90 3.74 -20.23
CA ALA A 134 -26.66 3.31 -21.59
C ALA A 134 -27.25 1.89 -21.70
N ALA A 135 -28.35 1.76 -22.44
CA ALA A 135 -28.91 0.48 -22.81
C ALA A 135 -27.84 -0.30 -23.59
N ARG A 136 -27.32 -1.37 -22.98
CA ARG A 136 -26.51 -2.35 -23.70
C ARG A 136 -27.47 -3.11 -24.62
N PRO A 137 -27.23 -3.19 -25.94
CA PRO A 137 -28.03 -4.07 -26.78
C PRO A 137 -27.84 -5.51 -26.30
N ILE A 138 -28.97 -6.16 -26.04
CA ILE A 138 -29.09 -7.57 -25.70
C ILE A 138 -28.45 -8.38 -26.83
N GLY A 139 -27.54 -9.28 -26.47
CA GLY A 139 -26.79 -10.11 -27.40
C GLY A 139 -27.71 -10.81 -28.41
N SER A 140 -27.33 -10.75 -29.68
CA SER A 140 -27.90 -11.62 -30.70
C SER A 140 -27.61 -13.07 -30.32
N ARG A 141 -28.68 -13.85 -30.12
CA ARG A 141 -28.60 -15.31 -30.12
C ARG A 141 -28.18 -15.74 -31.52
N SER A 142 -26.98 -16.31 -31.65
CA SER A 142 -26.70 -17.23 -32.75
C SER A 142 -27.28 -18.59 -32.39
N ALA A 143 -28.16 -19.09 -33.26
CA ALA A 143 -28.80 -20.40 -33.16
C ALA A 143 -27.77 -21.55 -33.27
N PRO A 144 -28.08 -22.75 -32.74
CA PRO A 144 -27.18 -23.89 -32.82
C PRO A 144 -27.10 -24.40 -34.26
N ASN A 145 -25.88 -24.53 -34.79
CA ASN A 145 -25.68 -25.20 -36.08
C ASN A 145 -25.75 -26.71 -35.85
N SER A 146 -26.90 -27.29 -36.17
CA SER A 146 -27.05 -28.72 -36.38
C SER A 146 -26.41 -29.09 -37.71
N THR A 147 -25.34 -29.86 -37.70
CA THR A 147 -25.04 -30.78 -38.81
C THR A 147 -24.24 -31.95 -38.27
N ASN A 148 -24.89 -33.10 -38.31
CA ASN A 148 -24.40 -34.42 -37.98
C ASN A 148 -23.90 -35.05 -39.29
N ARG A 149 -22.61 -35.40 -39.36
CA ARG A 149 -22.08 -36.61 -40.02
C ARG A 149 -20.58 -36.73 -39.76
#